data_AF-A0A941S1B2-F1
#
_entry.id   AF-A0A941S1B2-F1
#
_cell.length_a   1.000
_cell.length_b   1.000
_cell.length_c   1.000
_cell.angle_alpha   90.00
_cell.angle_beta   90.00
_cell.angle_gamma   90.00
#
_symmetry.space_group_name_H-M   'P 1'
#
loop_
_entity.id
_entity.type
_entity.pdbx_description
1 polymer ?
#
loop_
_entity_poly.entity_id
_entity_poly.type
_entity_poly.pdbx_seq_one_letter_code
_entity_poly.pdbx_strand_id
1 'polypeptide(L)' 'NLGGSLELIHNAIDVVELAVEKGASLVLMPVSARKQLVDLSDDMATKVNVLFYGDVREAFVKAIAD' A
#
# COMPACT_ATOMS: atom_id res chain seq x y z
N ASN A 1 8.93 -19.24 1.55
CA ASN A 1 8.59 -18.99 0.12
C ASN A 1 9.76 -18.34 -0.60
N LEU A 2 10.48 -19.07 -1.44
CA LEU A 2 11.64 -18.59 -2.23
C LEU A 2 11.25 -18.09 -3.64
N GLY A 3 9.94 -17.87 -3.89
CA GLY A 3 9.39 -17.56 -5.22
C GLY A 3 8.81 -16.16 -5.39
N GLY A 4 9.04 -15.22 -4.46
CA GLY A 4 8.55 -13.84 -4.61
C GLY A 4 7.03 -13.70 -4.64
N SER A 5 6.29 -14.60 -3.98
CA SER A 5 4.82 -14.54 -3.96
C SER A 5 4.35 -13.35 -3.12
N LEU A 6 3.51 -12.51 -3.70
CA LEU A 6 2.80 -11.43 -3.00
C LEU A 6 1.65 -12.05 -2.22
N GLU A 7 1.78 -12.16 -0.90
CA GLU A 7 0.66 -12.59 -0.06
C GLU A 7 -0.45 -11.53 -0.04
N LEU A 8 -1.69 -12.00 0.09
CA LEU A 8 -2.86 -11.13 0.17
C LEU A 8 -2.82 -10.35 1.49
N ILE A 9 -2.89 -9.01 1.40
CA ILE A 9 -3.14 -8.19 2.58
C ILE A 9 -4.62 -8.32 2.92
N HIS A 10 -4.90 -8.95 4.06
CA HIS A 10 -6.27 -9.23 4.49
C HIS A 10 -7.04 -7.98 4.90
N ASN A 11 -6.37 -7.01 5.52
CA ASN A 11 -6.98 -5.74 5.91
C ASN A 11 -6.08 -4.55 5.52
N ALA A 12 -6.19 -4.11 4.27
CA ALA A 12 -5.35 -3.04 3.76
C ALA A 12 -5.68 -1.68 4.38
N ILE A 13 -6.93 -1.47 4.82
CA ILE A 13 -7.38 -0.20 5.41
C ILE A 13 -6.65 0.05 6.73
N ASP A 14 -6.72 -0.89 7.68
CA ASP A 14 -6.04 -0.77 8.98
C ASP A 14 -4.53 -0.52 8.84
N VAL A 15 -3.89 -1.13 7.84
CA VAL A 15 -2.46 -0.94 7.58
C VAL A 15 -2.18 0.49 7.10
N VAL A 16 -3.02 1.02 6.21
CA VAL A 16 -2.90 2.43 5.77
C VAL A 16 -3.19 3.37 6.92
N GLU A 17 -4.20 3.10 7.75
CA GLU A 17 -4.54 3.92 8.91
C GLU A 17 -3.37 4.01 9.89
N LEU A 18 -2.79 2.87 10.26
CA LEU A 18 -1.62 2.82 11.13
C LEU A 18 -0.40 3.52 10.52
N ALA A 19 -0.24 3.45 9.19
CA ALA A 19 0.85 4.14 8.50
C ALA A 19 0.68 5.66 8.58
N VAL A 20 -0.54 6.16 8.34
CA VAL A 20 -0.90 7.58 8.47
C VAL A 20 -0.68 8.07 9.90
N GLU A 21 -1.13 7.31 10.91
CA GLU A 21 -0.93 7.64 12.33
C GLU A 21 0.55 7.79 12.70
N LYS A 22 1.41 7.00 12.05
CA LYS A 22 2.87 7.06 12.23
C LYS A 22 3.54 8.15 11.38
N GLY A 23 2.78 8.92 10.62
CA GLY A 23 3.28 10.01 9.79
C GLY A 23 3.86 9.56 8.44
N ALA A 24 3.47 8.38 7.94
CA ALA A 24 3.85 7.97 6.59
C ALA A 24 3.18 8.87 5.55
N SER A 25 3.98 9.45 4.66
CA SER A 25 3.50 10.21 3.51
C SER A 25 3.19 9.32 2.30
N LEU A 26 3.75 8.10 2.28
CA LEU A 26 3.64 7.16 1.17
C LEU A 26 3.53 5.72 1.68
N VAL A 27 2.63 4.95 1.05
CA VAL A 27 2.44 3.52 1.32
C VAL A 27 2.43 2.72 0.03
N LEU A 28 3.15 1.60 0.02
CA LEU A 28 3.21 0.67 -1.10
C LEU A 28 2.29 -0.51 -0.85
N MET A 29 1.33 -0.72 -1.74
CA MET A 29 0.31 -1.76 -1.61
C MET A 29 0.22 -2.62 -2.87
N PRO A 30 -0.08 -3.93 -2.74
CA PRO A 30 -0.32 -4.76 -3.90
C PRO A 30 -1.61 -4.28 -4.60
N VAL A 31 -1.63 -4.39 -5.92
CA VAL A 31 -2.76 -3.99 -6.77
C VAL A 31 -4.08 -4.69 -6.39
N SER A 32 -4.01 -5.87 -5.75
CA SER A 32 -5.16 -6.60 -5.20
C SER A 32 -5.86 -5.87 -4.05
N ALA A 33 -5.14 -5.06 -3.27
CA ALA A 33 -5.67 -4.29 -2.16
C ALA A 33 -6.46 -3.05 -2.59
N ARG A 34 -6.35 -2.63 -3.85
CA ARG A 34 -7.00 -1.43 -4.38
C ARG A 34 -8.50 -1.39 -4.12
N LYS A 35 -9.20 -2.52 -4.22
CA LYS A 35 -10.64 -2.58 -3.99
C LYS A 35 -11.00 -2.25 -2.54
N GLN A 36 -10.20 -2.70 -1.58
CA GLN A 36 -10.42 -2.40 -0.15
C GLN A 36 -10.15 -0.92 0.14
N LEU A 37 -9.12 -0.34 -0.48
CA LEU A 37 -8.75 1.05 -0.27
C LEU A 37 -9.71 2.08 -0.90
N VAL A 38 -10.71 1.63 -1.66
CA VAL A 38 -11.82 2.51 -2.09
C VAL A 38 -12.65 2.97 -0.89
N ASP A 39 -12.74 2.14 0.16
CA ASP A 39 -13.49 2.45 1.38
C ASP A 39 -12.64 3.23 2.41
N LEU A 40 -11.42 3.64 2.05
CA LEU A 40 -10.58 4.50 2.88
C LEU A 40 -11.24 5.88 3.01
N SER A 41 -11.24 6.45 4.22
CA SER A 41 -11.83 7.78 4.43
C SER A 41 -11.07 8.87 3.68
N ASP A 42 -11.81 9.88 3.20
CA ASP A 42 -11.24 11.01 2.44
C ASP A 42 -10.15 11.76 3.25
N ASP A 43 -10.35 11.90 4.56
CA ASP A 43 -9.36 12.52 5.45
C ASP A 43 -8.02 11.78 5.42
N MET A 44 -8.04 10.44 5.47
CA MET A 44 -6.83 9.63 5.38
C MET A 44 -6.25 9.65 3.96
N ALA A 45 -7.10 9.59 2.94
CA ALA A 45 -6.69 9.67 1.54
C ALA A 45 -5.97 11.00 1.19
N THR A 46 -6.28 12.09 1.91
CA THR A 46 -5.57 13.37 1.73
C THR A 46 -4.20 13.42 2.42
N LYS A 47 -3.93 12.51 3.37
CA LYS A 47 -2.71 12.53 4.21
C LYS A 47 -1.62 11.59 3.70
N VAL A 48 -1.97 10.58 2.91
CA VAL A 48 -1.04 9.57 2.43
C VAL A 48 -1.21 9.27 0.95
N ASN A 49 -0.10 9.13 0.24
CA ASN A 49 -0.09 8.66 -1.13
C ASN A 49 -0.01 7.13 -1.16
N VAL A 50 -1.01 6.50 -1.76
CA VAL A 50 -1.01 5.04 -1.98
C VAL A 50 -0.43 4.73 -3.36
N LEU A 51 0.71 4.06 -3.40
CA LEU A 51 1.29 3.50 -4.63
C LEU A 51 0.97 2.01 -4.74
N PHE A 52 0.47 1.62 -5.91
CA PHE A 52 0.18 0.21 -6.19
C PHE A 52 1.32 -0.46 -6.95
N TYR A 53 1.64 -1.71 -6.63
CA TYR A 53 2.52 -2.56 -7.43
C TYR A 53 1.80 -3.85 -7.83
N GLY A 54 2.10 -4.35 -9.03
CA GLY A 54 1.63 -5.63 -9.55
C GLY A 54 2.61 -6.77 -9.27
N ASP A 55 3.91 -6.47 -9.20
CA ASP A 55 4.96 -7.44 -8.92
C ASP A 55 6.07 -6.88 -8.03
N VAL A 56 6.97 -7.77 -7.57
CA VAL A 56 8.06 -7.42 -6.65
C VAL A 56 9.07 -6.47 -7.29
N ARG A 57 9.27 -6.52 -8.61
CA ARG A 57 10.22 -5.65 -9.32
C ARG A 57 9.69 -4.21 -9.32
N GLU A 58 8.41 -4.05 -9.65
CA GLU A 58 7.74 -2.75 -9.61
C GLU A 58 7.73 -2.19 -8.19
N ALA A 59 7.45 -3.02 -7.19
CA ALA A 59 7.52 -2.62 -5.78
C ALA A 59 8.92 -2.10 -5.40
N PHE A 60 9.97 -2.82 -5.81
CA PHE A 60 11.35 -2.45 -5.51
C PHE A 60 11.73 -1.12 -6.18
N VAL A 61 11.42 -0.95 -7.46
CA VAL A 61 11.72 0.30 -8.19
C VAL A 61 10.99 1.48 -7.57
N LYS A 62 9.69 1.33 -7.26
CA LYS A 62 8.90 2.40 -6.62
C LYS A 62 9.38 2.73 -5.20
N ALA A 63 9.91 1.76 -4.45
CA ALA A 63 10.41 1.99 -3.10
C ALA A 63 11.76 2.74 -3.03
N ILE A 64 12.54 2.73 -4.11
CA ILE A 64 13.88 3.36 -4.14
C ILE A 64 13.92 4.65 -4.98
N ALA A 65 12.95 4.82 -5.88
CA ALA A 65 12.89 5.96 -6.79
C ALA A 65 12.12 7.16 -6.19
N ASP A 66 11.47 6.97 -5.05
CA ASP A 66 10.65 7.96 -4.34
C ASP A 66 11.20 8.21 -2.92
#